data_AF-A0A804KRR6-F1
#
_entry.id   AF-A0A804KRR6-F1
#
_cell.length_a   1.000
_cell.length_b   1.000
_cell.length_c   1.000
_cell.angle_alpha   90.00
_cell.angle_beta   90.00
_cell.angle_gamma   90.00
#
_symmetry.space_group_name_H-M   'P 1'
#
loop_
_entity.id
_entity.type
_entity.pdbx_description
1 polymer ?
#
loop_
_entity_poly.entity_id
_entity_poly.type
_entity_poly.pdbx_seq_one_letter_code
_entity_poly.pdbx_strand_id
1 'polypeptide(L)'
;MFYSRMPTFDVPKFSMEFVAHRYIYIYFFSFVQIMSNDEYKSVEHRVLANPHQEARVSVATFFNPGKRGESVFYGPLPELLSPVKPARYKL
;
A
#
# COMPACT_ATOMS: atom_id res chain seq x y z
N MET A 1 9.99 -29.75 8.13
CA MET A 1 8.58 -29.62 8.53
C MET A 1 7.90 -28.73 7.50
N PHE A 2 6.96 -29.30 6.77
CA PHE A 2 6.31 -28.71 5.60
C PHE A 2 5.40 -27.55 6.01
N TYR A 3 5.47 -26.40 5.32
CA TYR A 3 4.34 -25.46 5.28
C TYR A 3 3.77 -25.44 3.86
N SER A 4 2.48 -25.72 3.84
CA SER A 4 1.59 -25.98 2.73
C SER A 4 1.32 -24.73 1.88
N ARG A 5 1.06 -25.01 0.60
CA ARG A 5 0.59 -24.11 -0.46
C ARG A 5 -0.66 -23.34 0.02
N MET A 6 -0.56 -22.02 0.24
CA MET A 6 -1.72 -21.15 0.36
C MET A 6 -2.23 -20.77 -1.04
N PRO A 7 -3.56 -20.68 -1.26
CA PRO A 7 -4.14 -20.40 -2.56
C PRO A 7 -3.77 -18.99 -3.04
N THR A 8 -3.25 -18.90 -4.26
CA THR A 8 -2.94 -17.64 -4.92
C THR A 8 -4.25 -16.97 -5.35
N PHE A 9 -4.61 -15.86 -4.71
CA PHE A 9 -5.56 -14.92 -5.30
C PHE A 9 -4.89 -14.24 -6.50
N ASP A 10 -5.62 -14.19 -7.62
CA ASP A 10 -5.23 -13.53 -8.88
C ASP A 10 -5.36 -12.01 -8.72
N VAL A 11 -4.53 -11.43 -7.86
CA VAL A 11 -4.20 -10.01 -7.91
C VAL A 11 -2.92 -9.86 -8.72
N PRO A 12 -2.82 -8.92 -9.67
CA PRO A 12 -1.61 -8.70 -10.44
C PRO A 12 -0.44 -8.41 -9.48
N LYS A 13 0.38 -9.42 -9.23
CA LYS A 13 1.61 -9.31 -8.45
C LYS A 13 2.59 -8.46 -9.24
N PHE A 14 2.62 -7.17 -8.94
CA PHE A 14 3.72 -6.33 -9.39
C PHE A 14 4.97 -6.72 -8.59
N SER A 15 5.79 -7.61 -9.16
CA SER A 15 7.10 -7.94 -8.61
C SER A 15 8.08 -6.83 -8.94
N MET A 16 8.28 -5.92 -7.99
CA MET A 16 9.31 -4.89 -8.09
C MET A 16 10.62 -5.46 -7.53
N GLU A 17 11.65 -5.57 -8.38
CA GLU A 17 12.99 -5.91 -7.93
C GLU A 17 13.62 -4.67 -7.27
N PHE A 18 13.78 -4.73 -5.94
CA PHE A 18 14.55 -3.72 -5.22
C PHE A 18 16.03 -3.92 -5.49
N VAL A 19 16.56 -3.18 -6.46
CA VAL A 19 18.01 -2.90 -6.61
C VAL A 19 18.25 -1.49 -6.08
N ALA A 20 18.45 -1.42 -4.77
CA ALA A 20 18.49 -0.17 -4.01
C ALA A 20 19.87 0.50 -4.11
N HIS A 21 20.16 1.15 -5.24
CA HIS A 21 21.26 2.13 -5.30
C HIS A 21 20.90 3.45 -6.00
N ARG A 22 19.75 3.58 -6.70
CA ARG A 22 19.43 4.80 -7.49
C ARG A 22 17.96 5.20 -7.58
N TYR A 23 17.03 4.41 -7.06
CA TYR A 23 15.59 4.65 -7.25
C TYR A 23 14.86 4.78 -5.92
N ILE A 24 13.98 5.77 -5.85
CA ILE A 24 13.01 5.95 -4.77
C ILE A 24 11.67 5.42 -5.29
N TYR A 25 11.06 4.51 -4.53
CA TYR A 25 9.72 4.01 -4.81
C TYR A 25 8.74 4.61 -3.81
N ILE A 26 7.65 5.18 -4.33
CA ILE A 26 6.57 5.75 -3.51
C ILE A 26 5.38 4.80 -3.59
N TYR A 27 4.92 4.36 -2.42
CA TYR A 27 3.75 3.49 -2.30
C TYR A 27 2.61 4.21 -1.59
N PHE A 28 1.40 4.01 -2.10
CA PHE A 28 0.18 4.43 -1.42
C PHE A 28 -0.28 3.32 -0.49
N PHE A 29 -0.55 3.68 0.76
CA PHE A 29 -1.10 2.78 1.77
C PHE A 29 -2.61 2.98 1.91
N SER A 30 -3.27 2.05 2.62
CA SER A 30 -4.74 1.96 2.73
C SER A 30 -5.42 3.27 3.11
N PHE A 31 -4.82 4.11 3.96
CA PHE A 31 -5.40 5.41 4.32
C PHE A 31 -5.57 6.35 3.13
N VAL A 32 -4.62 6.38 2.19
CA VAL A 32 -4.71 7.21 0.98
C VAL A 32 -5.80 6.67 0.05
N GLN A 33 -5.95 5.35 -0.07
CA GLN A 33 -7.03 4.74 -0.84
C GLN A 33 -8.41 5.08 -0.28
N ILE A 34 -8.55 5.03 1.05
CA ILE A 34 -9.79 5.37 1.76
C ILE A 34 -10.13 6.86 1.56
N MET A 35 -9.19 7.76 1.87
CA MET A 35 -9.38 9.20 1.75
C MET A 35 -9.67 9.64 0.31
N SER A 36 -9.05 8.97 -0.67
CA SER A 36 -9.23 9.29 -2.08
C SER A 36 -10.48 8.67 -2.71
N ASN A 37 -11.29 7.93 -1.96
CA ASN A 37 -12.45 7.21 -2.48
C ASN A 37 -12.08 6.36 -3.72
N ASP A 38 -11.00 5.59 -3.61
CA ASP A 38 -10.46 4.72 -4.67
C ASP A 38 -9.77 5.38 -5.87
N GLU A 39 -9.55 6.70 -5.89
CA GLU A 39 -8.75 7.32 -6.96
C GLU A 39 -7.29 6.83 -6.92
N TYR A 40 -6.74 6.59 -5.72
CA TYR A 40 -5.44 5.96 -5.53
C TYR A 40 -5.61 4.55 -4.99
N LYS A 41 -4.89 3.60 -5.58
CA LYS A 41 -4.92 2.19 -5.19
C LYS A 41 -3.68 1.82 -4.39
N SER A 42 -3.91 1.33 -3.18
CA SER A 42 -2.93 0.59 -2.41
C SER A 42 -2.78 -0.78 -3.03
N VAL A 43 -1.56 -1.17 -3.36
CA VAL A 43 -1.26 -2.45 -4.01
C VAL A 43 -0.36 -3.31 -3.14
N GLU A 44 -0.53 -4.63 -3.25
CA GLU A 44 0.37 -5.58 -2.61
C GLU A 44 1.77 -5.45 -3.21
N HIS A 45 2.78 -5.41 -2.35
CA HIS A 45 4.18 -5.43 -2.73
C HIS A 45 4.91 -6.54 -1.95
N ARG A 46 5.87 -7.18 -2.59
CA ARG A 46 6.71 -8.22 -1.98
C ARG A 46 8.18 -7.96 -2.29
N VAL A 47 9.04 -8.22 -1.32
CA VAL A 47 10.49 -8.24 -1.51
C VAL A 47 10.92 -9.70 -1.57
N LEU A 48 11.62 -10.09 -2.63
CA LEU A 48 12.14 -11.44 -2.78
C LEU A 48 13.49 -11.55 -2.06
N ALA A 49 13.74 -12.68 -1.41
CA ALA A 49 15.05 -12.99 -0.89
C ALA A 49 16.05 -13.08 -2.04
N ASN A 50 17.24 -12.50 -1.86
CA ASN A 50 18.32 -12.64 -2.82
C ASN A 50 18.93 -14.04 -2.69
N PRO A 51 18.91 -14.90 -3.72
CA PRO A 51 19.58 -16.19 -3.67
C PRO A 51 21.11 -16.06 -3.78
N HIS A 52 21.61 -14.89 -4.17
CA HIS A 52 23.04 -14.60 -4.29
C HIS A 52 23.64 -14.00 -3.01
N GLN A 53 24.96 -14.10 -2.86
CA GLN A 53 25.69 -13.62 -1.67
C GLN A 53 25.77 -12.09 -1.55
N GLU A 54 25.26 -11.34 -2.52
CA GLU A 54 25.26 -9.88 -2.51
C GLU A 54 24.28 -9.33 -1.47
N ALA A 55 24.81 -8.50 -0.56
CA ALA A 55 23.99 -7.79 0.41
C ALA A 55 23.07 -6.77 -0.29
N ARG A 56 21.79 -6.78 0.08
CA ARG A 56 20.81 -5.75 -0.33
C ARG A 56 20.34 -5.00 0.90
N VAL A 57 20.51 -3.68 0.90
CA VAL A 57 20.03 -2.79 1.97
C VAL A 57 18.95 -1.89 1.41
N SER A 58 17.84 -1.75 2.13
CA SER A 58 16.78 -0.81 1.80
C SER A 58 16.31 -0.11 3.07
N VAL A 59 15.86 1.14 2.95
CA VAL A 59 15.30 1.92 4.05
C VAL A 59 13.89 2.31 3.67
N ALA A 60 12.92 1.94 4.51
CA ALA A 60 11.53 2.33 4.35
C ALA A 60 11.21 3.51 5.28
N THR A 61 10.55 4.53 4.74
CA THR A 61 10.05 5.68 5.51
C THR A 61 8.54 5.78 5.31
N PHE A 62 7.79 5.81 6.41
CA PHE A 62 6.32 5.81 6.38
C PHE A 62 5.80 7.18 6.83
N PHE A 63 4.99 7.81 5.98
CA PHE A 63 4.28 9.04 6.30
C PHE A 63 2.84 8.69 6.69
N ASN A 64 2.55 8.76 7.99
CA ASN A 64 1.20 8.58 8.49
C ASN A 64 0.57 9.97 8.73
N PRO A 65 -0.64 10.26 8.24
CA PRO A 65 -1.42 11.38 8.76
C PRO A 65 -1.48 11.26 10.28
N GLY A 66 -0.85 12.17 11.01
CA GLY A 66 -0.73 12.08 12.47
C GLY A 66 -2.10 12.02 13.16
N LYS A 67 -2.14 11.54 14.41
CA LYS A 67 -3.37 11.59 15.22
C LYS A 67 -3.79 13.05 15.46
N ARG A 68 -4.79 13.55 14.72
CA ARG A 68 -5.50 14.79 15.07
C ARG A 68 -6.60 14.46 16.08
N GLY A 69 -6.24 14.35 17.36
CA GLY A 69 -7.19 14.15 18.46
C GLY A 69 -7.68 12.69 18.65
N GLU A 70 -8.68 12.52 19.53
CA GLU A 70 -9.20 11.21 19.97
C GLU A 70 -9.97 10.44 18.89
N SER A 71 -10.33 11.09 17.79
CA SER A 71 -11.16 10.54 16.73
C SER A 71 -10.47 10.67 15.37
N VAL A 72 -9.47 9.83 15.16
CA VAL A 72 -8.85 9.70 13.83
C VAL A 72 -9.78 8.90 12.93
N PHE A 73 -10.81 9.55 12.40
CA PHE A 73 -11.70 8.97 11.41
C PHE A 73 -11.14 9.22 10.01
N TYR A 74 -10.75 8.16 9.31
CA TYR A 74 -10.37 8.21 7.90
C TYR A 74 -11.55 7.75 7.06
N GLY A 75 -12.18 8.69 6.37
CA GLY A 75 -13.19 8.42 5.35
C GLY A 75 -12.84 9.12 4.04
N PRO A 76 -13.59 8.86 2.97
CA PRO A 76 -13.49 9.61 1.72
C PRO A 76 -13.56 11.12 1.97
N LEU A 77 -12.66 11.86 1.33
CA LEU A 77 -12.69 13.32 1.34
C LEU A 77 -14.02 13.82 0.73
N PRO A 78 -14.77 14.71 1.41
CA PRO A 78 -16.08 15.17 0.94
C PRO A 78 -16.06 15.74 -0.49
N GLU A 79 -14.98 16.42 -0.87
CA GLU A 79 -14.78 16.99 -2.20
C GLU A 79 -14.68 15.94 -3.33
N LEU A 80 -14.44 14.67 -2.99
CA LEU A 80 -14.39 13.56 -3.94
C LEU A 80 -15.71 12.80 -4.05
N LEU A 81 -16.75 13.24 -3.31
CA LEU A 81 -18.07 12.64 -3.30
C LEU A 81 -19.03 13.38 -4.23
N SER A 82 -19.83 12.62 -4.96
CA SER A 82 -20.92 13.17 -5.78
C SER A 82 -22.06 12.14 -5.91
N PRO A 83 -23.26 12.51 -6.39
CA PRO A 83 -24.34 11.55 -6.63
C PRO A 83 -23.93 10.40 -7.56
N VAL A 84 -23.02 10.67 -8.51
CA VAL A 84 -22.49 9.68 -9.46
C VAL A 84 -21.32 8.88 -8.84
N LYS A 85 -20.65 9.44 -7.83
CA LYS A 85 -19.52 8.82 -7.13
C LYS A 85 -19.74 8.84 -5.61
N PRO A 86 -20.57 7.92 -5.07
CA PRO A 86 -20.84 7.86 -3.64
C PRO A 86 -19.61 7.39 -2.84
N ALA A 87 -19.67 7.55 -1.52
CA ALA A 87 -18.64 7.07 -0.62
C ALA A 87 -18.54 5.54 -0.66
N ARG A 88 -17.36 5.00 -0.97
CA ARG A 88 -17.09 3.55 -1.01
C ARG A 88 -16.66 3.00 0.34
N TYR A 89 -16.05 3.84 1.16
CA TYR A 89 -15.52 3.50 2.46
C TYR A 89 -16.35 4.18 3.55
N LYS A 90 -16.63 3.43 4.61
CA LYS A 90 -17.31 3.93 5.80
C LYS A 90 -16.29 4.43 6.82
N LEU A 91 -16.73 5.39 7.62
CA LEU A 91 -16.02 5.87 8.81
C LEU A 91 -16.04 4.80 9.90
#